data_AF-A0A3N5MK97-F1
#
_entry.id   AF-A0A3N5MK97-F1
#
_cell.length_a   1.000
_cell.length_b   1.000
_cell.length_c   1.000
_cell.angle_alpha   90.00
_cell.angle_beta   90.00
_cell.angle_gamma   90.00
#
_symmetry.space_group_name_H-M   'P 1'
#
loop_
_entity.id
_entity.type
_entity.pdbx_description
1 polymer ?
#
loop_
_entity_poly.entity_id
_entity_poly.type
_entity_poly.pdbx_seq_one_letter_code
_entity_poly.pdbx_strand_id
1 'polypeptide(L)'
;IYSYMFGPQRERPCPMCTSLMAAWEHKVPDIEQRVALAMVARSPIERLITAKQARGWTRLKIYADTTGNYTRDYVSAGDGDVPAYNVFTRRDGTVRHLWGCEMGGGTADPGQDPRGAPANLAASVIVCSAIRSAGIAASSPATL
;
A
#
# COMPACT_ATOMS: atom_id res chain seq x y z
N ILE A 1 -1.73 3.02 4.68
CA ILE A 1 -1.37 2.85 3.25
C ILE A 1 -0.11 2.01 3.20
N TYR A 2 -0.11 0.94 2.44
CA TYR A 2 1.05 0.09 2.23
C TYR A 2 1.53 0.24 0.79
N SER A 3 2.73 0.77 0.62
CA SER A 3 3.44 0.83 -0.66
C SER A 3 4.15 -0.49 -0.84
N TYR A 4 3.74 -1.27 -1.85
CA TYR A 4 4.41 -2.52 -2.18
C TYR A 4 5.25 -2.36 -3.43
N MET A 5 6.35 -3.11 -3.50
CA MET A 5 7.24 -3.04 -4.64
C MET A 5 6.63 -3.78 -5.83
N PHE A 6 6.14 -3.00 -6.77
CA PHE A 6 5.76 -3.46 -8.10
C PHE A 6 5.86 -2.27 -9.06
N GLY A 7 7.03 -1.64 -9.10
CA GLY A 7 7.34 -0.56 -10.01
C GLY A 7 7.34 -1.00 -11.47
N PRO A 8 7.33 -0.04 -12.41
CA PRO A 8 7.18 -0.31 -13.84
C PRO A 8 8.30 -1.18 -14.43
N GLN A 9 9.50 -1.16 -13.83
CA GLN A 9 10.64 -1.96 -14.27
C GLN A 9 10.62 -3.41 -13.73
N ARG A 10 9.83 -3.71 -12.70
CA ARG A 10 9.76 -5.07 -12.14
C ARG A 10 8.83 -5.94 -12.94
N GLU A 11 9.32 -7.10 -13.36
CA GLU A 11 8.50 -8.10 -14.04
C GLU A 11 7.40 -8.67 -13.13
N ARG A 12 7.73 -8.91 -11.85
CA ARG A 12 6.83 -9.50 -10.84
C ARG A 12 6.81 -8.67 -9.56
N PRO A 13 5.68 -8.66 -8.82
CA PRO A 13 5.62 -7.99 -7.52
C PRO A 13 6.56 -8.67 -6.52
N CYS A 14 7.14 -7.87 -5.62
CA CYS A 14 8.07 -8.37 -4.60
C CYS A 14 7.45 -9.51 -3.76
N PRO A 15 8.17 -10.65 -3.61
CA PRO A 15 7.70 -11.79 -2.83
C PRO A 15 7.33 -11.41 -1.40
N MET A 16 8.19 -10.67 -0.69
CA MET A 16 7.94 -10.24 0.69
C MET A 16 6.71 -9.34 0.81
N CYS A 17 6.54 -8.40 -0.11
CA CYS A 17 5.35 -7.54 -0.10
C CYS A 17 4.07 -8.35 -0.34
N THR A 18 4.11 -9.29 -1.29
CA THR A 18 2.95 -10.14 -1.57
C THR A 18 2.62 -11.11 -0.45
N SER A 19 3.63 -11.55 0.32
CA SER A 19 3.43 -12.35 1.53
C SER A 19 2.67 -11.57 2.60
N LEU A 20 3.06 -10.32 2.87
CA LEU A 20 2.35 -9.45 3.82
C LEU A 20 0.92 -9.16 3.36
N MET A 21 0.74 -8.84 2.08
CA MET A 21 -0.58 -8.63 1.49
C MET A 21 -1.48 -9.86 1.62
N ALA A 22 -0.95 -11.07 1.42
CA ALA A 22 -1.69 -12.31 1.60
C ALA A 22 -2.19 -12.50 3.05
N ALA A 23 -1.39 -12.10 4.04
CA ALA A 23 -1.79 -12.15 5.45
C ALA A 23 -2.97 -11.21 5.75
N TRP A 24 -3.08 -10.08 5.03
CA TRP A 24 -4.17 -9.12 5.22
C TRP A 24 -5.41 -9.41 4.39
N GLU A 25 -5.31 -10.06 3.24
CA GLU A 25 -6.44 -10.29 2.31
C GLU A 25 -7.69 -10.82 3.02
N HIS A 26 -7.56 -11.83 3.88
CA HIS A 26 -8.71 -12.40 4.62
C HIS A 26 -9.16 -11.56 5.82
N LYS A 27 -8.32 -10.63 6.27
CA LYS A 27 -8.57 -9.76 7.44
C LYS A 27 -9.08 -8.38 7.08
N VAL A 28 -9.12 -8.01 5.80
CA VAL A 28 -9.66 -6.73 5.35
C VAL A 28 -11.04 -6.41 5.98
N PRO A 29 -12.03 -7.33 6.03
CA PRO A 29 -13.33 -6.99 6.61
C PRO A 29 -13.27 -6.62 8.09
N ASP A 30 -12.38 -7.26 8.86
CA ASP A 30 -12.18 -6.95 10.28
C ASP A 30 -11.42 -5.63 10.45
N ILE A 31 -10.38 -5.42 9.64
CA ILE A 31 -9.56 -4.20 9.65
C ILE A 31 -10.44 -2.97 9.34
N GLU A 32 -11.30 -3.08 8.33
CA GLU A 32 -12.13 -1.98 7.84
C GLU A 32 -13.25 -1.56 8.79
N GLN A 33 -13.50 -2.31 9.87
CA GLN A 33 -14.38 -1.85 10.95
C GLN A 33 -13.82 -0.63 11.68
N ARG A 34 -12.50 -0.43 11.67
CA ARG A 34 -11.84 0.64 12.45
C ARG A 34 -10.87 1.50 11.65
N VAL A 35 -10.29 1.00 10.55
CA VAL A 35 -9.29 1.72 9.76
C VAL A 35 -9.46 1.44 8.27
N ALA A 36 -9.20 2.43 7.41
CA ALA A 36 -9.09 2.14 5.98
C ALA A 36 -7.73 1.51 5.66
N LEU A 37 -7.75 0.55 4.75
CA LEU A 37 -6.56 -0.13 4.25
C LEU A 37 -6.45 0.08 2.73
N ALA A 38 -5.24 0.39 2.26
CA ALA A 38 -4.95 0.68 0.87
C ALA A 38 -3.56 0.16 0.51
N MET A 39 -3.48 -0.53 -0.62
CA MET A 39 -2.24 -1.00 -1.22
C MET A 39 -1.92 -0.13 -2.43
N VAL A 40 -0.71 0.44 -2.48
CA VAL A 40 -0.27 1.35 -3.53
C VAL A 40 0.98 0.81 -4.20
N ALA A 41 1.07 0.92 -5.53
CA ALA A 41 2.28 0.64 -6.27
C ALA A 41 2.45 1.61 -7.46
N ARG A 42 3.69 1.68 -7.96
CA ARG A 42 4.12 2.59 -9.04
C ARG A 42 3.75 2.15 -10.46
N SER A 43 3.03 1.05 -10.62
CA SER A 43 2.62 0.52 -11.94
C SER A 43 1.21 0.96 -12.35
N PRO A 44 0.88 0.92 -13.66
CA PRO A 44 -0.48 1.17 -14.17
C PRO A 44 -1.52 0.27 -13.50
N ILE A 45 -2.72 0.81 -13.25
CA ILE A 45 -3.75 0.14 -12.43
C ILE A 45 -4.16 -1.22 -13.01
N GLU A 46 -4.19 -1.36 -14.34
CA GLU A 46 -4.53 -2.61 -15.02
C GLU A 46 -3.55 -3.72 -14.66
N ARG A 47 -2.24 -3.42 -14.67
CA ARG A 47 -1.18 -4.35 -14.29
C ARG A 47 -1.31 -4.78 -12.83
N LEU A 48 -1.70 -3.85 -11.95
CA LEU A 48 -1.92 -4.15 -10.54
C LEU A 48 -3.15 -5.05 -10.33
N ILE A 49 -4.25 -4.78 -11.05
CA ILE A 49 -5.47 -5.59 -11.01
C ILE A 49 -5.18 -7.01 -11.51
N THR A 50 -4.49 -7.16 -12.65
CA THR A 50 -4.11 -8.48 -13.17
C THR A 50 -3.28 -9.27 -12.15
N ALA A 51 -2.31 -8.63 -11.49
CA ALA A 51 -1.51 -9.28 -10.46
C ALA A 51 -2.32 -9.69 -9.22
N LYS A 52 -3.31 -8.87 -8.82
CA LYS A 52 -4.27 -9.20 -7.75
C LYS A 52 -5.14 -10.41 -8.15
N GLN A 53 -5.70 -10.40 -9.35
CA GLN A 53 -6.57 -11.47 -9.87
C GLN A 53 -5.84 -12.80 -10.03
N ALA A 54 -4.58 -12.78 -10.52
CA ALA A 54 -3.75 -13.98 -10.64
C ALA A 54 -3.51 -14.68 -9.30
N ARG A 55 -3.70 -13.98 -8.17
CA ARG A 55 -3.59 -14.51 -6.80
C ARG A 55 -4.95 -14.84 -6.17
N GLY A 56 -6.05 -14.68 -6.89
CA GLY A 56 -7.41 -14.89 -6.38
C GLY A 56 -7.81 -13.89 -5.29
N TRP A 57 -7.09 -12.78 -5.14
CA TRP A 57 -7.41 -11.77 -4.13
C TRP A 57 -8.63 -10.98 -4.57
N THR A 58 -9.56 -10.77 -3.64
CA THR A 58 -10.83 -10.10 -3.87
C THR A 58 -10.98 -8.87 -2.99
N ARG A 59 -10.47 -8.91 -1.75
CA ARG A 59 -10.75 -7.91 -0.72
C ARG A 59 -9.75 -6.76 -0.68
N LEU A 60 -8.48 -6.97 -1.03
CA LEU A 60 -7.49 -5.89 -1.04
C LEU A 60 -7.88 -4.74 -1.97
N LYS A 61 -7.89 -3.51 -1.45
CA LYS A 61 -8.06 -2.27 -2.25
C LYS A 61 -6.71 -1.84 -2.81
N ILE A 62 -6.61 -1.83 -4.14
CA ILE A 62 -5.38 -1.54 -4.88
C ILE A 62 -5.50 -0.18 -5.58
N TYR A 63 -4.41 0.56 -5.54
CA TYR A 63 -4.30 1.92 -6.06
C TYR A 63 -2.98 2.08 -6.82
N ALA A 64 -3.00 2.88 -7.89
CA ALA A 64 -1.83 3.17 -8.70
C ALA A 64 -1.31 4.57 -8.41
N ASP A 65 -0.02 4.70 -8.13
CA ASP A 65 0.69 5.98 -8.08
C ASP A 65 1.56 6.13 -9.33
N THR A 66 0.93 6.37 -10.48
CA THR A 66 1.65 6.49 -11.76
C THR A 66 2.42 7.81 -11.87
N THR A 67 1.94 8.87 -11.22
CA THR A 67 2.61 10.18 -11.19
C THR A 67 3.81 10.22 -10.26
N GLY A 68 3.78 9.41 -9.20
CA GLY A 68 4.83 9.36 -8.22
C GLY A 68 4.80 10.37 -7.11
N ASN A 69 3.81 11.24 -7.09
CA ASN A 69 3.73 12.29 -6.09
C ASN A 69 3.64 11.69 -4.68
N TYR A 70 2.83 10.64 -4.50
CA TYR A 70 2.74 9.97 -3.20
C TYR A 70 4.06 9.29 -2.82
N THR A 71 4.67 8.57 -3.76
CA THR A 71 5.95 7.88 -3.54
C THR A 71 7.05 8.87 -3.19
N ARG A 72 7.17 9.98 -3.92
CA ARG A 72 8.14 11.03 -3.63
C ARG A 72 7.97 11.59 -2.22
N ASP A 73 6.74 11.88 -1.83
CA ASP A 73 6.45 12.60 -0.59
C ASP A 73 6.50 11.69 0.66
N TYR A 74 6.23 10.39 0.53
CA TYR A 74 6.03 9.49 1.69
C TYR A 74 6.79 8.15 1.64
N VAL A 75 7.54 7.86 0.58
CA VAL A 75 8.18 6.54 0.38
C VAL A 75 9.65 6.69 0.03
N SER A 76 9.95 7.39 -1.07
CA SER A 76 11.29 7.62 -1.57
C SER A 76 11.33 8.88 -2.42
N ALA A 77 12.10 9.87 -1.96
CA ALA A 77 12.28 11.15 -2.65
C ALA A 77 12.83 10.99 -4.08
N GLY A 78 13.59 9.90 -4.34
CA GLY A 78 14.18 9.58 -5.64
C GLY A 78 13.32 8.65 -6.51
N ASP A 79 12.03 8.52 -6.21
CA ASP A 79 11.14 7.60 -6.94
C ASP A 79 11.61 6.13 -6.92
N GLY A 80 12.11 5.71 -5.75
CA GLY A 80 12.55 4.34 -5.55
C GLY A 80 11.38 3.36 -5.45
N ASP A 81 11.53 2.20 -6.09
CA ASP A 81 10.64 1.06 -5.90
C ASP A 81 11.02 0.29 -4.62
N VAL A 82 10.66 0.88 -3.47
CA VAL A 82 10.91 0.38 -2.11
C VAL A 82 9.59 0.26 -1.35
N PRO A 83 9.47 -0.68 -0.39
CA PRO A 83 8.25 -0.83 0.37
C PRO A 83 8.17 0.24 1.45
N ALA A 84 6.94 0.65 1.78
CA ALA A 84 6.68 1.54 2.90
C ALA A 84 5.32 1.23 3.52
N TYR A 85 5.20 1.50 4.81
CA TYR A 85 3.93 1.43 5.51
C TYR A 85 3.69 2.74 6.22
N ASN A 86 2.66 3.47 5.81
CA ASN A 86 2.36 4.81 6.28
C ASN A 86 0.96 4.86 6.89
N VAL A 87 0.84 5.45 8.07
CA VAL A 87 -0.40 5.68 8.79
C VAL A 87 -0.74 7.15 8.70
N PHE A 88 -1.96 7.43 8.27
CA PHE A 88 -2.51 8.77 8.18
C PHE A 88 -3.73 8.85 9.08
N THR A 89 -3.91 9.99 9.73
CA THR A 89 -5.14 10.33 10.44
C THR A 89 -5.84 11.46 9.71
N ARG A 90 -7.17 11.49 9.81
CA ARG A 90 -7.96 12.65 9.37
C ARG A 90 -8.71 13.21 10.56
N ARG A 91 -8.47 14.49 10.86
CA ARG A 91 -9.19 15.25 11.88
C ARG A 91 -9.55 16.61 11.32
N ASP A 92 -10.82 16.99 11.43
CA ASP A 92 -11.36 18.26 10.94
C ASP A 92 -11.08 18.47 9.44
N GLY A 93 -11.32 17.42 8.63
CA GLY A 93 -11.05 17.42 7.18
C GLY A 93 -9.58 17.35 6.78
N THR A 94 -8.65 17.62 7.70
CA THR A 94 -7.21 17.65 7.43
C THR A 94 -6.60 16.27 7.58
N VAL A 95 -5.89 15.81 6.54
CA VAL A 95 -5.10 14.58 6.59
C VAL A 95 -3.71 14.90 7.16
N ARG A 96 -3.27 14.11 8.13
CA ARG A 96 -1.94 14.22 8.74
C ARG A 96 -1.23 12.88 8.69
N HIS A 97 0.04 12.87 8.30
CA HIS A 97 0.90 11.71 8.46
C HIS A 97 1.20 11.53 9.95
N LEU A 98 0.82 10.38 10.50
CA LEU A 98 0.99 10.07 11.92
C LEU A 98 2.26 9.25 12.16
N TRP A 99 2.53 8.28 11.28
CA TRP A 99 3.63 7.34 11.44
C TRP A 99 4.02 6.72 10.10
N GLY A 100 5.30 6.40 9.94
CA GLY A 100 5.84 5.68 8.78
C GLY A 100 6.88 4.65 9.20
N CYS A 101 6.93 3.52 8.49
CA CYS A 101 8.01 2.54 8.65
C CYS A 101 9.32 3.10 8.10
N GLU A 102 10.36 3.15 8.93
CA GLU A 102 11.65 3.75 8.56
C GLU A 102 12.67 2.76 7.99
N MET A 103 12.41 1.46 8.03
CA MET A 103 13.30 0.45 7.44
C MET A 103 13.16 0.42 5.90
N GLY A 104 13.96 1.26 5.24
CA GLY A 104 14.06 1.35 3.77
C GLY A 104 15.20 0.51 3.17
N GLY A 105 15.54 0.77 1.91
CA GLY A 105 16.57 0.01 1.18
C GLY A 105 17.97 0.02 1.83
N GLY A 106 18.33 1.10 2.53
CA GLY A 106 19.62 1.22 3.23
C GLY A 106 19.73 0.38 4.51
N THR A 107 18.63 -0.18 5.01
CA THR A 107 18.60 -1.02 6.23
C THR A 107 18.28 -2.48 5.91
N ALA A 108 18.27 -2.87 4.64
CA ALA A 108 18.02 -4.24 4.22
C ALA A 108 19.28 -5.10 4.46
N ASP A 109 19.07 -6.34 4.93
CA ASP A 109 20.15 -7.32 4.98
C ASP A 109 20.67 -7.63 3.55
N PRO A 110 21.97 -7.89 3.36
CA PRO A 110 22.51 -8.22 2.04
C PRO A 110 21.74 -9.34 1.33
N GLY A 111 21.26 -9.06 0.11
CA GLY A 111 20.49 -10.00 -0.71
C GLY A 111 19.02 -10.18 -0.32
N GLN A 112 18.51 -9.41 0.65
CA GLN A 112 17.10 -9.42 1.03
C GLN A 112 16.35 -8.21 0.46
N ASP A 113 15.07 -8.39 0.18
CA ASP A 113 14.20 -7.25 -0.08
C ASP A 113 14.09 -6.38 1.19
N PRO A 114 14.03 -5.04 1.05
CA PRO A 114 13.75 -4.18 2.19
C PRO A 114 12.44 -4.59 2.84
N ARG A 115 12.42 -4.69 4.16
CA ARG A 115 11.26 -5.12 4.95
C ARG A 115 11.18 -4.31 6.23
N GLY A 116 9.96 -3.94 6.62
CA GLY A 116 9.72 -3.33 7.93
C GLY A 116 10.01 -4.29 9.07
N ALA A 117 10.13 -3.76 10.30
CA ALA A 117 10.18 -4.57 11.51
C ALA A 117 8.89 -5.42 11.63
N PRO A 118 8.95 -6.64 12.19
CA PRO A 118 7.81 -7.59 12.22
C PRO A 118 6.59 -7.19 13.09
N ALA A 119 6.50 -5.95 13.58
CA ALA A 119 5.40 -5.45 14.41
C ALA A 119 4.38 -4.63 13.59
N ASN A 120 3.46 -5.29 12.90
CA ASN A 120 2.54 -4.63 11.96
C ASN A 120 1.16 -4.29 12.56
N LEU A 121 0.97 -4.43 13.87
CA LEU A 121 -0.35 -4.40 14.54
C LEU A 121 -0.49 -3.30 15.62
N ALA A 122 0.19 -2.18 15.49
CA ALA A 122 0.05 -1.07 16.43
C ALA A 122 -0.22 0.27 15.72
N ALA A 123 -1.38 0.41 15.07
CA ALA A 123 -1.96 1.72 14.79
C ALA A 123 -3.47 1.61 14.61
N SER A 124 -4.21 1.87 15.69
CA SER A 124 -5.65 2.08 15.64
C SER A 124 -5.98 3.52 15.19
N VAL A 125 -7.17 3.68 14.60
CA VAL A 125 -8.00 4.91 14.44
C VAL A 125 -8.12 5.51 13.01
N ILE A 126 -9.23 5.13 12.36
CA ILE A 126 -10.21 5.89 11.55
C ILE A 126 -9.70 6.70 10.34
N VAL A 127 -9.98 6.21 9.13
CA VAL A 127 -10.25 7.08 7.95
C VAL A 127 -11.23 6.41 6.97
N CYS A 128 -12.54 6.58 7.13
CA CYS A 128 -13.54 6.04 6.19
C CYS A 128 -13.98 7.02 5.06
N SER A 129 -13.27 8.13 4.78
CA SER A 129 -13.73 9.07 3.73
C SER A 129 -12.67 9.70 2.81
N ALA A 130 -11.40 9.28 2.85
CA ALA A 130 -10.32 10.02 2.17
C ALA A 130 -9.93 9.57 0.76
N ILE A 131 -10.43 8.43 0.28
CA ILE A 131 -9.94 7.85 -0.98
C ILE A 131 -10.57 8.52 -2.23
N ARG A 132 -11.71 9.21 -2.09
CA ARG A 132 -12.43 9.79 -3.24
C ARG A 132 -11.92 11.19 -3.68
N SER A 133 -11.04 11.83 -2.91
CA SER A 133 -10.60 13.23 -3.14
C SER A 133 -9.23 13.36 -3.83
N ALA A 134 -8.45 12.28 -3.95
CA ALA A 134 -7.04 12.34 -4.34
C ALA A 134 -6.75 12.01 -5.82
N GLY A 135 -7.77 11.91 -6.69
CA GLY A 135 -7.55 11.59 -8.11
C GLY A 135 -6.98 10.18 -8.37
N ILE A 136 -7.03 9.30 -7.36
CA ILE A 136 -6.59 7.92 -7.48
C ILE A 136 -7.74 7.10 -8.05
N ALA A 137 -7.56 6.55 -9.25
CA ALA A 137 -8.51 5.60 -9.83
C ALA A 137 -8.65 4.38 -8.92
N ALA A 138 -9.83 4.22 -8.33
CA ALA A 138 -10.19 3.03 -7.56
C ALA A 138 -10.83 2.01 -8.50
N SER A 139 -10.37 0.77 -8.50
CA SER A 139 -11.17 -0.32 -9.05
C SER A 139 -12.41 -0.49 -8.17
N SER A 140 -13.59 -0.16 -8.70
CA SER A 140 -14.85 -0.44 -8.02
C SER A 140 -14.95 -1.95 -7.73
N PRO A 141 -15.50 -2.37 -6.57
CA PRO A 141 -15.97 -3.74 -6.45
C PRO A 141 -17.11 -3.88 -7.46
N ALA A 142 -16.89 -4.69 -8.51
CA ALA A 142 -17.97 -5.09 -9.38
C ALA A 142 -18.98 -5.88 -8.55
N THR A 143 -20.21 -5.41 -8.62
CA THR A 143 -21.48 -6.06 -8.28
C THR A 143 -21.49 -7.53 -8.71
N LEU A 144 -22.08 -8.37 -7.85
CA LEU A 144 -22.60 -9.75 -8.04
C LEU A 144 -22.37 -10.42 -9.41
#